data_AF-R9MNW2-F1
#
_entry.id   AF-R9MNW2-F1
#
_cell.length_a   1.000
_cell.length_b   1.000
_cell.length_c   1.000
_cell.angle_alpha   90.00
_cell.angle_beta   90.00
_cell.angle_gamma   90.00
#
_symmetry.space_group_name_H-M   'P 1'
#
loop_
_entity.id
_entity.type
_entity.pdbx_description
1 polymer ?
#
loop_
_entity_poly.entity_id
_entity_poly.type
_entity_poly.pdbx_seq_one_letter_code
_entity_poly.pdbx_strand_id
1 'polypeptide(L)'
;MDGRNVLDTVEKISAIKDKQYTIIIHSKEYQQLLEGMSRRIVNKSKIAPNGTKGCFVMRKEEKIYPEHFSDLSSSQLDRFIQYAIRLNLKALNSKNLVDSFCNSPENDGIAFQLVKVLYQNLSDFMIPKTKMLYNEWKELFRLAHDTQSDSSKQQAMINRKQSLESLLEVTLDGNNEEYCALFALQTAYAIIVKIVAYRIVSIVRYKSSFIDFERLVGIESEAMRQHLSSLEEGAVFRDYGITNLLEGDFFSWYTSKGQWTDAIAKKLSDVFRMLNMYSDKAVLNTGSGSSDFFKELYQGMIPSAVRHSLGEYYTKQWLASQVVKDALEQVNISNWRGLE
;
A
#
# COMPACT_ATOMS: atom_id res chain seq x y z
N MET A 1 42.42 9.15 3.20
CA MET A 1 41.36 8.20 3.63
C MET A 1 40.96 7.43 2.39
N ASP A 2 41.01 6.09 2.47
CA ASP A 2 40.95 5.21 1.31
C ASP A 2 39.51 5.09 0.79
N GLY A 3 39.25 5.48 -0.46
CA GLY A 3 37.91 5.57 -1.06
C GLY A 3 37.13 4.25 -1.08
N ARG A 4 37.82 3.12 -0.92
CA ARG A 4 37.23 1.78 -0.82
C ARG A 4 36.39 1.57 0.44
N ASN A 5 36.74 2.22 1.56
CA ASN A 5 36.01 2.05 2.83
C ASN A 5 34.66 2.80 2.84
N VAL A 6 34.55 3.90 2.10
CA VAL A 6 33.31 4.67 1.97
C VAL A 6 32.34 3.94 1.04
N LEU A 7 32.84 3.40 -0.07
CA LEU A 7 32.06 2.57 -1.00
C LEU A 7 31.51 1.31 -0.32
N ASP A 8 32.34 0.59 0.44
CA ASP A 8 31.90 -0.61 1.20
C ASP A 8 30.86 -0.27 2.29
N THR A 9 30.95 0.93 2.89
CA THR A 9 29.93 1.41 3.83
C THR A 9 28.62 1.77 3.13
N VAL A 10 28.69 2.40 1.95
CA VAL A 10 27.52 2.76 1.14
C VAL A 10 26.84 1.53 0.56
N GLU A 11 27.59 0.52 0.10
CA GLU A 11 27.06 -0.77 -0.33
C GLU A 11 26.41 -1.53 0.81
N LYS A 12 27.02 -1.54 2.01
CA LYS A 12 26.40 -2.11 3.21
C LYS A 12 25.13 -1.37 3.62
N ILE A 13 25.10 -0.04 3.52
CA ILE A 13 23.89 0.76 3.76
C ILE A 13 22.82 0.46 2.70
N SER A 14 23.20 0.23 1.43
CA SER A 14 22.28 -0.17 0.38
C SER A 14 21.72 -1.57 0.61
N ALA A 15 22.54 -2.52 1.07
CA ALA A 15 22.10 -3.86 1.44
C ALA A 15 21.20 -3.87 2.71
N ILE A 16 21.38 -2.88 3.59
CA ILE A 16 20.50 -2.62 4.75
C ILE A 16 19.17 -2.00 4.32
N LYS A 17 19.10 -1.29 3.18
CA LYS A 17 17.80 -0.81 2.63
C LYS A 17 16.90 -1.96 2.17
N ASP A 18 17.48 -3.09 1.75
CA ASP A 18 16.74 -4.28 1.32
C ASP A 18 16.30 -5.18 2.48
N LYS A 19 16.88 -5.03 3.67
CA LYS A 19 16.51 -5.78 4.88
C LYS A 19 15.84 -4.87 5.90
N GLN A 20 14.57 -5.17 6.21
CA GLN A 20 13.75 -4.70 7.34
C GLN A 20 14.44 -3.67 8.23
N TYR A 21 14.39 -2.42 7.79
CA TYR A 21 15.17 -1.32 8.33
C TYR A 21 14.93 -1.17 9.84
N THR A 22 13.69 -1.33 10.33
CA THR A 22 13.35 -1.18 11.76
C THR A 22 13.85 -2.33 12.61
N ILE A 23 13.84 -3.57 12.11
CA ILE A 23 14.39 -4.73 12.83
C ILE A 23 15.91 -4.60 13.04
N ILE A 24 16.61 -4.02 12.07
CA ILE A 24 18.06 -3.78 12.18
C ILE A 24 18.35 -2.73 13.26
N ILE A 25 17.65 -1.59 13.29
CA ILE A 25 17.88 -0.52 14.29
C ILE A 25 17.67 -1.00 15.74
N HIS A 26 16.81 -2.00 15.95
CA HIS A 26 16.51 -2.56 17.27
C HIS A 26 17.37 -3.79 17.64
N SER A 27 18.27 -4.23 16.75
CA SER A 27 19.14 -5.40 16.99
C SER A 27 20.32 -5.08 17.91
N LYS A 28 20.80 -6.08 18.66
CA LYS A 28 22.01 -5.93 19.51
C LYS A 28 23.25 -5.65 18.66
N GLU A 29 23.31 -6.25 17.49
CA GLU A 29 24.37 -6.13 16.50
C GLU A 29 24.49 -4.69 16.00
N TYR A 30 23.36 -4.03 15.74
CA TYR A 30 23.34 -2.61 15.34
C TYR A 30 23.81 -1.69 16.47
N GLN A 31 23.38 -1.93 17.71
CA GLN A 31 23.85 -1.13 18.86
C GLN A 31 25.37 -1.26 19.04
N GLN A 32 25.92 -2.46 18.90
CA GLN A 32 27.37 -2.69 18.94
C GLN A 32 28.10 -2.00 17.78
N LEU A 33 27.52 -2.01 16.57
CA LEU A 33 28.06 -1.30 15.41
C LEU A 33 28.13 0.21 15.67
N LEU A 34 27.05 0.80 16.17
CA LEU A 34 26.98 2.24 16.49
C LEU A 34 28.02 2.66 17.53
N GLU A 35 28.18 1.88 18.59
CA GLU A 35 29.21 2.13 19.60
C GLU A 35 30.62 2.06 19.00
N GLY A 36 30.88 1.06 18.15
CA GLY A 36 32.15 0.91 17.45
C GLY A 36 32.45 2.08 16.51
N MET A 37 31.44 2.53 15.76
CA MET A 37 31.52 3.69 14.85
C MET A 37 31.76 4.99 15.63
N SER A 38 30.98 5.25 16.69
CA SER A 38 31.17 6.41 17.57
C SER A 38 32.59 6.47 18.13
N ARG A 39 33.10 5.36 18.70
CA ARG A 39 34.47 5.30 19.23
C ARG A 39 35.52 5.58 18.15
N ARG A 40 35.36 5.00 16.95
CA ARG A 40 36.28 5.23 15.82
C ARG A 40 36.29 6.70 15.37
N ILE A 41 35.13 7.33 15.27
CA ILE A 41 35.00 8.74 14.85
C ILE A 41 35.61 9.65 15.93
N VAL A 42 35.28 9.43 17.20
CA VAL A 42 35.84 10.19 18.33
C VAL A 42 37.37 10.07 18.37
N ASN A 43 37.91 8.85 18.22
CA ASN A 43 39.36 8.65 18.21
C ASN A 43 40.04 9.30 17.01
N LYS A 44 39.42 9.29 15.82
CA LYS A 44 39.92 10.03 14.66
C LYS A 44 39.76 11.55 14.79
N SER A 45 38.80 12.05 15.56
CA SER A 45 38.66 13.50 15.76
C SER A 45 39.67 14.08 16.75
N LYS A 46 40.29 13.25 17.59
CA LYS A 46 41.37 13.69 18.50
C LYS A 46 42.63 14.17 17.77
N ILE A 47 42.77 13.80 16.50
CA ILE A 47 43.84 14.25 15.58
C ILE A 47 43.34 15.32 14.59
N ALA A 48 42.08 15.76 14.68
CA ALA A 48 41.52 16.82 13.85
C ALA A 48 41.53 18.16 14.60
N PRO A 49 41.85 19.30 13.94
CA PRO A 49 41.95 20.61 14.61
C PRO A 49 40.61 21.12 15.19
N ASN A 50 39.49 20.67 14.64
CA ASN A 50 38.15 21.13 14.95
C ASN A 50 37.37 19.93 15.49
N GLY A 51 37.00 19.95 16.77
CA GLY A 51 36.49 18.80 17.54
C GLY A 51 35.20 18.14 17.01
N THR A 52 34.73 17.11 17.73
CA THR A 52 33.60 16.23 17.35
C THR A 52 32.21 16.70 17.76
N LYS A 53 32.07 17.98 18.15
CA LYS A 53 30.80 18.50 18.69
C LYS A 53 29.85 18.89 17.56
N GLY A 54 28.60 18.46 17.66
CA GLY A 54 27.53 18.81 16.73
C GLY A 54 26.24 19.18 17.48
N CYS A 55 25.32 19.81 16.79
CA CYS A 55 23.97 20.09 17.30
C CYS A 55 22.92 19.69 16.27
N PHE A 56 21.76 19.25 16.75
CA PHE A 56 20.58 19.06 15.92
C PHE A 56 19.79 20.36 15.86
N VAL A 57 19.18 20.64 14.71
CA VAL A 57 18.41 21.84 14.49
C VAL A 57 17.01 21.43 14.04
N MET A 58 16.00 21.84 14.81
CA MET A 58 14.60 21.55 14.53
C MET A 58 13.93 22.78 13.93
N ARG A 59 13.39 22.66 12.72
CA ARG A 59 12.51 23.68 12.14
C ARG A 59 11.05 23.34 12.46
N LYS A 60 10.35 24.25 13.12
CA LYS A 60 8.89 24.17 13.32
C LYS A 60 8.28 25.42 12.72
N GLU A 61 7.46 25.23 11.68
CA GLU A 61 6.95 26.30 10.82
C GLU A 61 8.12 27.12 10.21
N GLU A 62 8.19 28.42 10.55
CA GLU A 62 9.20 29.38 10.10
C GLU A 62 10.36 29.56 11.10
N LYS A 63 10.27 28.99 12.32
CA LYS A 63 11.26 29.18 13.38
C LYS A 63 12.22 28.00 13.49
N ILE A 64 13.49 28.32 13.72
CA ILE A 64 14.59 27.38 13.86
C ILE A 64 14.96 27.29 15.35
N TYR A 65 14.93 26.08 15.90
CA TYR A 65 15.28 25.78 17.29
C TYR A 65 16.55 24.91 17.29
N PRO A 66 17.74 25.51 17.51
CA PRO A 66 18.97 24.76 17.66
C PRO A 66 19.00 24.10 19.05
N GLU A 67 19.38 22.82 19.09
CA GLU A 67 19.70 22.14 20.34
C GLU A 67 21.13 22.48 20.81
N HIS A 68 21.46 22.11 22.04
CA HIS A 68 22.80 22.30 22.57
C HIS A 68 23.84 21.46 21.82
N PHE A 69 25.02 22.03 21.62
CA PHE A 69 26.18 21.29 21.12
C PHE A 69 26.54 20.18 22.10
N SER A 70 26.63 18.96 21.59
CA SER A 70 27.01 17.78 22.37
C SER A 70 28.07 16.98 21.62
N ASP A 71 28.84 16.18 22.37
CA ASP A 71 29.78 15.23 21.78
C ASP A 71 29.04 14.12 21.04
N LEU A 72 29.67 13.59 20.00
CA LEU A 72 29.09 12.52 19.19
C LEU A 72 28.98 11.20 19.96
N SER A 73 27.78 10.86 20.42
CA SER A 73 27.45 9.59 21.06
C SER A 73 26.83 8.57 20.09
N SER A 74 26.69 7.31 20.53
CA SER A 74 25.89 6.30 19.83
C SER A 74 24.44 6.76 19.61
N SER A 75 23.84 7.45 20.59
CA SER A 75 22.47 7.98 20.47
C SER A 75 22.35 9.11 19.43
N GLN A 76 23.36 9.99 19.30
CA GLN A 76 23.36 11.01 18.26
C GLN A 76 23.56 10.43 16.86
N LEU A 77 24.39 9.38 16.72
CA LEU A 77 24.54 8.64 15.46
C LEU A 77 23.26 7.90 15.09
N ASP A 78 22.63 7.25 16.06
CA ASP A 78 21.34 6.58 15.85
C ASP A 78 20.28 7.58 15.37
N ARG A 79 20.16 8.72 16.04
CA ARG A 79 19.25 9.81 15.65
C ARG A 79 19.55 10.32 14.23
N PHE A 80 20.82 10.49 13.87
CA PHE A 80 21.22 10.89 12.52
C PHE A 80 20.82 9.85 11.47
N ILE A 81 21.06 8.57 11.74
CA ILE A 81 20.68 7.46 10.85
C ILE A 81 19.15 7.39 10.70
N GLN A 82 18.41 7.48 11.80
CA GLN A 82 16.95 7.55 11.77
C GLN A 82 16.44 8.74 10.94
N TYR A 83 17.06 9.92 11.04
CA TYR A 83 16.71 11.05 10.17
C TYR A 83 17.08 10.79 8.71
N ALA A 84 18.27 10.27 8.44
CA ALA A 84 18.72 9.94 7.09
C ALA A 84 17.79 8.92 6.40
N ILE A 85 17.24 7.97 7.14
CA ILE A 85 16.23 7.07 6.59
C ILE A 85 14.86 7.73 6.50
N ARG A 86 14.44 8.53 7.49
CA ARG A 86 13.18 9.28 7.38
C ARG A 86 13.15 10.22 6.18
N LEU A 87 14.30 10.71 5.72
CA LEU A 87 14.41 11.49 4.47
C LEU A 87 14.02 10.68 3.22
N ASN A 88 14.15 9.35 3.26
CA ASN A 88 13.76 8.46 2.16
C ASN A 88 12.30 8.00 2.25
N LEU A 89 11.58 8.30 3.33
CA LEU A 89 10.19 7.89 3.49
C LEU A 89 9.25 8.81 2.72
N LYS A 90 8.32 8.23 1.96
CA LYS A 90 7.27 8.97 1.26
C LYS A 90 6.15 9.32 2.23
N ALA A 91 5.51 10.48 2.08
CA ALA A 91 4.28 10.75 2.82
C ALA A 91 3.19 9.78 2.33
N LEU A 92 2.46 9.13 3.24
CA LEU A 92 1.28 8.33 2.87
C LEU A 92 0.16 9.27 2.42
N ASN A 93 0.17 9.59 1.12
CA ASN A 93 -0.87 10.36 0.47
C ASN A 93 -1.30 9.71 -0.86
N SER A 94 -2.41 10.18 -1.43
CA SER A 94 -3.07 9.58 -2.59
C SER A 94 -2.17 9.58 -3.82
N LYS A 95 -1.58 10.73 -4.12
CA LYS A 95 -0.59 10.90 -5.19
C LYS A 95 0.57 9.92 -5.07
N ASN A 96 1.22 9.86 -3.90
CA ASN A 96 2.37 8.98 -3.70
C ASN A 96 1.98 7.50 -3.76
N LEU A 97 0.74 7.13 -3.38
CA LEU A 97 0.22 5.77 -3.54
C LEU A 97 0.07 5.42 -5.02
N VAL A 98 -0.62 6.26 -5.81
CA VAL A 98 -0.77 6.06 -7.25
C VAL A 98 0.61 5.98 -7.93
N ASP A 99 1.50 6.93 -7.63
CA ASP A 99 2.84 6.96 -8.22
C ASP A 99 3.63 5.67 -7.94
N SER A 100 3.50 5.10 -6.74
CA SER A 100 4.30 3.91 -6.37
C SER A 100 3.65 2.61 -6.85
N PHE A 101 2.33 2.48 -6.75
CA PHE A 101 1.61 1.26 -7.10
C PHE A 101 1.33 1.14 -8.60
N CYS A 102 0.97 2.24 -9.26
CA CYS A 102 0.63 2.24 -10.67
C CYS A 102 1.84 2.58 -11.55
N ASN A 103 2.74 3.46 -11.10
CA ASN A 103 3.79 4.05 -11.94
C ASN A 103 3.20 4.70 -13.21
N SER A 104 2.27 5.63 -13.02
CA SER A 104 1.65 6.34 -14.15
C SER A 104 2.63 7.36 -14.78
N PRO A 105 2.65 7.50 -16.12
CA PRO A 105 1.70 6.96 -17.11
C PRO A 105 2.01 5.56 -17.65
N GLU A 106 3.16 4.98 -17.36
CA GLU A 106 3.62 3.70 -17.93
C GLU A 106 2.74 2.52 -17.49
N ASN A 107 2.14 2.59 -16.30
CA ASN A 107 1.24 1.57 -15.75
C ASN A 107 1.88 0.17 -15.64
N ASP A 108 3.17 0.11 -15.30
CA ASP A 108 3.95 -1.11 -15.10
C ASP A 108 4.32 -1.34 -13.61
N GLY A 109 3.71 -0.57 -12.71
CA GLY A 109 3.93 -0.64 -11.27
C GLY A 109 3.52 -1.97 -10.62
N ILE A 110 3.83 -2.11 -9.33
CA ILE A 110 3.63 -3.34 -8.55
C ILE A 110 2.17 -3.81 -8.58
N ALA A 111 1.21 -2.88 -8.63
CA ALA A 111 -0.20 -3.23 -8.73
C ALA A 111 -0.50 -4.02 -10.00
N PHE A 112 -0.01 -3.58 -11.16
CA PHE A 112 -0.24 -4.26 -12.44
C PHE A 112 0.52 -5.58 -12.55
N GLN A 113 1.69 -5.69 -11.93
CA GLN A 113 2.39 -6.97 -11.80
C GLN A 113 1.59 -7.99 -10.96
N LEU A 114 0.93 -7.52 -9.89
CA LEU A 114 0.01 -8.36 -9.12
C LEU A 114 -1.20 -8.79 -9.97
N VAL A 115 -1.77 -7.90 -10.78
CA VAL A 115 -2.86 -8.23 -11.72
C VAL A 115 -2.42 -9.33 -12.68
N LYS A 116 -1.23 -9.22 -13.29
CA LYS A 116 -0.69 -10.24 -14.21
C LYS A 116 -0.57 -11.61 -13.55
N VAL A 117 -0.03 -11.67 -12.32
CA VAL A 117 0.12 -12.94 -11.58
C VAL A 117 -1.22 -13.54 -11.18
N LEU A 118 -2.18 -12.73 -10.75
CA LEU A 118 -3.54 -13.20 -10.42
C LEU A 118 -4.27 -13.69 -11.67
N TYR A 119 -4.13 -12.99 -12.79
CA TYR A 119 -4.72 -13.40 -14.07
C TYR A 119 -4.14 -14.73 -14.56
N GLN A 120 -2.81 -14.89 -14.56
CA GLN A 120 -2.17 -16.15 -14.93
C GLN A 120 -2.67 -17.30 -14.05
N ASN A 121 -2.72 -17.10 -12.73
CA ASN A 121 -3.21 -18.10 -11.81
C ASN A 121 -4.67 -18.52 -12.07
N LEU A 122 -5.56 -17.56 -12.38
CA LEU A 122 -6.95 -17.82 -12.74
C LEU A 122 -7.10 -18.54 -14.09
N SER A 123 -6.25 -18.18 -15.07
CA SER A 123 -6.25 -18.74 -16.42
C SER A 123 -5.71 -20.17 -16.44
N ASP A 124 -4.71 -20.47 -15.61
CA ASP A 124 -4.12 -21.81 -15.51
C ASP A 124 -5.10 -22.80 -14.88
N PHE A 125 -5.70 -22.43 -13.75
CA PHE A 125 -6.60 -23.31 -13.02
C PHE A 125 -7.43 -22.58 -11.96
N MET A 126 -8.68 -23.02 -11.75
CA MET A 126 -9.52 -22.57 -10.64
C MET A 126 -10.00 -23.76 -9.81
N ILE A 127 -9.72 -23.75 -8.50
CA ILE A 127 -10.36 -24.71 -7.57
C ILE A 127 -11.88 -24.48 -7.50
N PRO A 128 -12.67 -25.48 -7.06
CA PRO A 128 -14.13 -25.35 -6.98
C PRO A 128 -14.62 -24.09 -6.25
N LYS A 129 -13.98 -23.72 -5.13
CA LYS A 129 -14.31 -22.49 -4.37
C LYS A 129 -14.05 -21.23 -5.20
N THR A 130 -12.88 -21.10 -5.82
CA THR A 130 -12.52 -19.96 -6.68
C THR A 130 -13.47 -19.86 -7.86
N LYS A 131 -13.79 -20.99 -8.50
CA LYS A 131 -14.74 -21.04 -9.62
C LYS A 131 -16.14 -20.59 -9.21
N MET A 132 -16.60 -20.98 -8.03
CA MET A 132 -17.87 -20.53 -7.46
C MET A 132 -17.89 -19.01 -7.28
N LEU A 133 -16.89 -18.45 -6.58
CA LEU A 133 -16.78 -17.00 -6.35
C LEU A 133 -16.67 -16.20 -7.67
N TYR A 134 -15.89 -16.70 -8.62
CA TYR A 134 -15.77 -16.11 -9.95
C TYR A 134 -17.11 -16.10 -10.70
N ASN A 135 -17.86 -17.22 -10.67
CA ASN A 135 -19.15 -17.31 -11.34
C ASN A 135 -20.19 -16.38 -10.69
N GLU A 136 -20.25 -16.32 -9.36
CA GLU A 136 -21.15 -15.42 -8.64
C GLU A 136 -20.84 -13.96 -8.97
N TRP A 137 -19.56 -13.58 -8.92
CA TRP A 137 -19.11 -12.26 -9.34
C TRP A 137 -19.49 -11.98 -10.80
N LYS A 138 -19.26 -12.93 -11.71
CA LYS A 138 -19.55 -12.79 -13.15
C LYS A 138 -21.03 -12.60 -13.42
N GLU A 139 -21.90 -13.33 -12.74
CA GLU A 139 -23.35 -13.17 -12.86
C GLU A 139 -23.81 -11.79 -12.35
N LEU A 140 -23.32 -11.35 -11.19
CA LEU A 140 -23.63 -10.01 -10.67
C LEU A 140 -23.13 -8.91 -11.61
N PHE A 141 -21.91 -9.09 -12.14
CA PHE A 141 -21.33 -8.19 -13.12
C PHE A 141 -22.21 -8.12 -14.37
N ARG A 142 -22.63 -9.26 -14.91
CA ARG A 142 -23.47 -9.33 -16.10
C ARG A 142 -24.83 -8.65 -15.87
N LEU A 143 -25.48 -8.90 -14.73
CA LEU A 143 -26.76 -8.28 -14.38
C LEU A 143 -26.67 -6.75 -14.31
N ALA A 144 -25.57 -6.21 -13.80
CA ALA A 144 -25.32 -4.77 -13.80
C ALA A 144 -25.19 -4.17 -15.22
N HIS A 145 -24.81 -5.00 -16.20
CA HIS A 145 -24.51 -4.57 -17.57
C HIS A 145 -25.60 -4.90 -18.61
N ASP A 146 -26.52 -5.81 -18.34
CA ASP A 146 -27.49 -6.30 -19.33
C ASP A 146 -28.71 -5.37 -19.58
N THR A 147 -28.79 -4.18 -18.98
CA THR A 147 -30.01 -3.34 -18.99
C THR A 147 -30.11 -2.28 -20.09
N GLN A 148 -29.21 -2.23 -21.08
CA GLN A 148 -29.30 -1.24 -22.18
C GLN A 148 -28.80 -1.81 -23.51
N SER A 149 -29.62 -1.73 -24.55
CA SER A 149 -29.35 -2.22 -25.91
C SER A 149 -29.02 -1.04 -26.83
N ASP A 150 -27.75 -0.62 -26.92
CA ASP A 150 -27.33 0.46 -27.83
C ASP A 150 -25.93 0.21 -28.40
N SER A 151 -25.70 0.70 -29.62
CA SER A 151 -24.43 0.66 -30.38
C SER A 151 -23.23 1.25 -29.62
N SER A 152 -23.48 2.12 -28.63
CA SER A 152 -22.48 2.68 -27.71
C SER A 152 -21.80 1.62 -26.83
N LYS A 153 -22.48 0.51 -26.48
CA LYS A 153 -21.88 -0.57 -25.69
C LYS A 153 -20.87 -1.40 -26.47
N GLN A 154 -21.05 -1.59 -27.77
CA GLN A 154 -20.09 -2.35 -28.58
C GLN A 154 -18.73 -1.65 -28.58
N GLN A 155 -18.71 -0.33 -28.74
CA GLN A 155 -17.46 0.44 -28.66
C GLN A 155 -16.87 0.43 -27.24
N ALA A 156 -17.69 0.52 -26.20
CA ALA A 156 -17.23 0.43 -24.81
C ALA A 156 -16.60 -0.93 -24.48
N MET A 157 -17.17 -2.03 -25.01
CA MET A 157 -16.62 -3.38 -24.87
C MET A 157 -15.29 -3.53 -25.61
N ILE A 158 -15.18 -3.01 -26.84
CA ILE A 158 -13.91 -3.02 -27.60
C ILE A 158 -12.82 -2.23 -26.85
N ASN A 159 -13.15 -1.01 -26.40
CA ASN A 159 -12.19 -0.15 -25.69
C ASN A 159 -11.75 -0.78 -24.36
N ARG A 160 -12.67 -1.43 -23.64
CA ARG A 160 -12.37 -2.18 -22.42
C ARG A 160 -11.41 -3.32 -22.71
N LYS A 161 -11.71 -4.17 -23.69
CA LYS A 161 -10.86 -5.29 -24.09
C LYS A 161 -9.44 -4.80 -24.43
N GLN A 162 -9.31 -3.82 -25.31
CA GLN A 162 -8.01 -3.24 -25.69
C GLN A 162 -7.22 -2.69 -24.50
N SER A 163 -7.91 -2.07 -23.54
CA SER A 163 -7.27 -1.55 -22.32
C SER A 163 -6.76 -2.69 -21.43
N LEU A 164 -7.49 -3.80 -21.33
CA LEU A 164 -7.07 -4.98 -20.56
C LEU A 164 -5.92 -5.72 -21.24
N GLU A 165 -5.97 -5.89 -22.56
CA GLU A 165 -4.88 -6.49 -23.35
C GLU A 165 -3.57 -5.71 -23.20
N SER A 166 -3.65 -4.38 -23.27
CA SER A 166 -2.51 -3.48 -23.05
C SER A 166 -1.94 -3.60 -21.63
N LEU A 167 -2.81 -3.64 -20.61
CA LEU A 167 -2.42 -3.74 -19.21
C LEU A 167 -1.75 -5.09 -18.87
N LEU A 168 -2.28 -6.18 -19.43
CA LEU A 168 -1.80 -7.54 -19.17
C LEU A 168 -0.67 -7.96 -20.11
N GLU A 169 -0.47 -7.28 -21.24
CA GLU A 169 0.40 -7.68 -22.34
C GLU A 169 0.04 -9.07 -22.91
N VAL A 170 -1.26 -9.35 -23.00
CA VAL A 170 -1.81 -10.60 -23.56
C VAL A 170 -2.91 -10.29 -24.55
N THR A 171 -3.11 -11.19 -25.52
CA THR A 171 -4.29 -11.16 -26.39
C THR A 171 -5.43 -11.90 -25.70
N LEU A 172 -6.63 -11.30 -25.68
CA LEU A 172 -7.81 -11.89 -25.08
C LEU A 172 -8.71 -12.42 -26.20
N ASP A 173 -8.61 -13.69 -26.56
CA ASP A 173 -9.32 -14.27 -27.69
C ASP A 173 -10.77 -14.64 -27.36
N GLY A 174 -11.09 -14.84 -26.07
CA GLY A 174 -12.43 -15.22 -25.60
C GLY A 174 -13.06 -14.28 -24.57
N ASN A 175 -14.40 -14.23 -24.54
CA ASN A 175 -15.15 -13.51 -23.50
C ASN A 175 -14.79 -13.96 -22.08
N ASN A 176 -14.48 -15.26 -21.90
CA ASN A 176 -14.11 -15.78 -20.59
C ASN A 176 -12.79 -15.20 -20.08
N GLU A 177 -11.81 -15.03 -20.98
CA GLU A 177 -10.50 -14.45 -20.66
C GLU A 177 -10.62 -12.98 -20.26
N GLU A 178 -11.51 -12.24 -20.93
CA GLU A 178 -11.81 -10.85 -20.57
C GLU A 178 -12.42 -10.74 -19.17
N TYR A 179 -13.37 -11.60 -18.81
CA TYR A 179 -13.92 -11.65 -17.46
C TYR A 179 -12.88 -12.06 -16.42
N CYS A 180 -11.98 -13.00 -16.74
CA CYS A 180 -10.87 -13.35 -15.86
C CYS A 180 -9.92 -12.16 -15.64
N ALA A 181 -9.60 -11.41 -16.69
CA ALA A 181 -8.76 -10.21 -16.62
C ALA A 181 -9.39 -9.14 -15.72
N LEU A 182 -10.68 -8.88 -15.88
CA LEU A 182 -11.44 -7.97 -15.01
C LEU A 182 -11.47 -8.43 -13.56
N PHE A 183 -11.73 -9.72 -13.33
CA PHE A 183 -11.78 -10.28 -11.98
C PHE A 183 -10.42 -10.17 -11.29
N ALA A 184 -9.33 -10.47 -12.00
CA ALA A 184 -7.97 -10.30 -11.50
C ALA A 184 -7.66 -8.82 -11.17
N LEU A 185 -8.07 -7.90 -12.04
CA LEU A 185 -7.86 -6.46 -11.85
C LEU A 185 -8.58 -5.94 -10.60
N GLN A 186 -9.85 -6.27 -10.44
CA GLN A 186 -10.63 -5.89 -9.25
C GLN A 186 -10.12 -6.58 -7.99
N THR A 187 -9.68 -7.84 -8.09
CA THR A 187 -9.04 -8.57 -6.98
C THR A 187 -7.78 -7.84 -6.52
N ALA A 188 -6.88 -7.46 -7.43
CA ALA A 188 -5.65 -6.75 -7.08
C ALA A 188 -5.95 -5.41 -6.38
N TYR A 189 -6.92 -4.66 -6.88
CA TYR A 189 -7.36 -3.41 -6.24
C TYR A 189 -7.89 -3.67 -4.83
N ALA A 190 -8.79 -4.65 -4.65
CA ALA A 190 -9.35 -5.01 -3.36
C ALA A 190 -8.26 -5.39 -2.35
N ILE A 191 -7.30 -6.23 -2.75
CA ILE A 191 -6.15 -6.60 -1.92
C ILE A 191 -5.37 -5.36 -1.46
N ILE A 192 -4.99 -4.47 -2.39
CA ILE A 192 -4.18 -3.29 -2.05
C ILE A 192 -4.95 -2.37 -1.11
N VAL A 193 -6.24 -2.12 -1.38
CA VAL A 193 -7.12 -1.34 -0.49
C VAL A 193 -7.17 -1.94 0.90
N LYS A 194 -7.36 -3.27 1.00
CA LYS A 194 -7.45 -3.98 2.28
C LYS A 194 -6.14 -3.87 3.07
N ILE A 195 -4.99 -4.02 2.43
CA ILE A 195 -3.68 -3.88 3.06
C ILE A 195 -3.40 -2.43 3.48
N VAL A 196 -3.77 -1.44 2.67
CA VAL A 196 -3.62 -0.02 3.00
C VAL A 196 -4.53 0.35 4.18
N ALA A 197 -5.79 -0.09 4.18
CA ALA A 197 -6.73 0.13 5.28
C ALA A 197 -6.22 -0.50 6.57
N TYR A 198 -5.74 -1.75 6.51
CA TYR A 198 -5.10 -2.44 7.63
C TYR A 198 -3.97 -1.63 8.23
N ARG A 199 -3.12 -1.03 7.39
CA ARG A 199 -2.03 -0.18 7.85
C ARG A 199 -2.53 1.09 8.54
N ILE A 200 -3.46 1.81 7.91
CA ILE A 200 -3.97 3.08 8.41
C ILE A 200 -4.64 2.90 9.78
N VAL A 201 -5.54 1.93 9.91
CA VAL A 201 -6.25 1.62 11.15
C VAL A 201 -5.26 1.38 12.29
N SER A 202 -4.17 0.70 11.97
CA SER A 202 -3.17 0.30 12.96
C SER A 202 -2.30 1.46 13.43
N ILE A 203 -1.93 2.37 12.51
CA ILE A 203 -1.24 3.62 12.87
C ILE A 203 -2.13 4.48 13.79
N VAL A 204 -3.39 4.68 13.41
CA VAL A 204 -4.32 5.57 14.11
C VAL A 204 -4.61 5.07 15.53
N ARG A 205 -4.84 3.77 15.72
CA ARG A 205 -5.31 3.24 16.99
C ARG A 205 -4.20 2.99 18.02
N TYR A 206 -3.05 2.50 17.58
CA TYR A 206 -1.96 2.12 18.48
C TYR A 206 -0.93 3.22 18.71
N LYS A 207 -1.01 4.34 17.97
CA LYS A 207 -0.01 5.42 17.96
C LYS A 207 1.44 4.90 17.78
N SER A 208 1.56 3.68 17.27
CA SER A 208 2.77 2.88 17.07
C SER A 208 2.43 1.77 16.08
N SER A 209 3.38 1.42 15.22
CA SER A 209 3.22 0.36 14.21
C SER A 209 3.30 -1.03 14.87
N PHE A 210 2.37 -1.39 15.77
CA PHE A 210 2.38 -2.69 16.43
C PHE A 210 2.25 -3.87 15.45
N ILE A 211 1.68 -3.62 14.26
CA ILE A 211 1.89 -4.53 13.15
C ILE A 211 3.25 -4.22 12.59
N ASP A 212 4.13 -5.19 12.82
CA ASP A 212 5.40 -5.26 12.13
C ASP A 212 5.10 -5.62 10.67
N PHE A 213 4.58 -4.66 9.90
CA PHE A 213 4.43 -4.75 8.43
C PHE A 213 5.78 -5.13 7.81
N GLU A 214 6.88 -4.84 8.50
CA GLU A 214 8.21 -5.33 8.17
C GLU A 214 8.32 -6.84 8.31
N ARG A 215 7.83 -7.48 9.38
CA ARG A 215 7.82 -8.94 9.51
C ARG A 215 7.10 -9.62 8.36
N LEU A 216 6.07 -8.98 7.80
CA LEU A 216 5.36 -9.51 6.63
C LEU A 216 6.22 -9.51 5.35
N VAL A 217 7.27 -8.69 5.29
CA VAL A 217 8.27 -8.69 4.22
C VAL A 217 9.30 -9.78 4.53
N GLY A 218 9.04 -11.00 4.08
CA GLY A 218 9.98 -12.13 4.19
C GLY A 218 9.53 -13.28 5.08
N ILE A 219 8.26 -13.33 5.48
CA ILE A 219 7.66 -14.57 6.00
C ILE A 219 7.54 -15.63 4.91
N GLU A 220 7.57 -16.89 5.35
CA GLU A 220 7.31 -18.06 4.51
C GLU A 220 5.98 -17.94 3.77
N SER A 221 5.92 -18.47 2.54
CA SER A 221 4.78 -18.36 1.63
C SER A 221 3.45 -18.80 2.29
N GLU A 222 3.45 -19.93 2.99
CA GLU A 222 2.26 -20.44 3.67
C GLU A 222 1.87 -19.58 4.89
N ALA A 223 2.84 -19.02 5.61
CA ALA A 223 2.56 -18.09 6.71
C ALA A 223 1.93 -16.80 6.18
N MET A 224 2.37 -16.30 5.02
CA MET A 224 1.76 -15.16 4.35
C MET A 224 0.32 -15.45 3.93
N ARG A 225 0.07 -16.64 3.36
CA ARG A 225 -1.29 -17.08 3.02
C ARG A 225 -2.22 -17.06 4.23
N GLN A 226 -1.78 -17.61 5.36
CA GLN A 226 -2.57 -17.64 6.59
C GLN A 226 -2.84 -16.25 7.15
N HIS A 227 -1.83 -15.37 7.12
CA HIS A 227 -1.99 -13.99 7.56
C HIS A 227 -3.03 -13.24 6.70
N LEU A 228 -2.93 -13.37 5.38
CA LEU A 228 -3.88 -12.72 4.47
C LEU A 228 -5.27 -13.35 4.55
N SER A 229 -5.39 -14.66 4.74
CA SER A 229 -6.69 -15.31 5.01
C SER A 229 -7.36 -14.71 6.25
N SER A 230 -6.59 -14.50 7.33
CA SER A 230 -7.11 -13.86 8.54
C SER A 230 -7.49 -12.39 8.32
N LEU A 231 -6.74 -11.67 7.48
CA LEU A 231 -7.06 -10.31 7.08
C LEU A 231 -8.35 -10.23 6.26
N GLU A 232 -8.52 -11.13 5.28
CA GLU A 232 -9.74 -11.24 4.45
C GLU A 232 -10.96 -11.61 5.29
N GLU A 233 -10.79 -12.44 6.31
CA GLU A 233 -11.85 -12.75 7.27
C GLU A 233 -12.19 -11.57 8.18
N GLY A 234 -11.45 -10.47 8.14
CA GLY A 234 -11.68 -9.30 8.98
C GLY A 234 -11.36 -9.53 10.46
N ALA A 235 -10.61 -10.58 10.80
CA ALA A 235 -10.32 -10.96 12.19
C ALA A 235 -9.67 -9.81 12.97
N VAL A 236 -8.71 -9.15 12.34
CA VAL A 236 -8.04 -7.96 12.87
C VAL A 236 -9.04 -6.84 13.22
N PHE A 237 -10.03 -6.58 12.37
CA PHE A 237 -10.96 -5.46 12.56
C PHE A 237 -12.05 -5.78 13.59
N ARG A 238 -12.45 -7.06 13.69
CA ARG A 238 -13.36 -7.54 14.73
C ARG A 238 -12.78 -7.35 16.13
N ASP A 239 -11.49 -7.61 16.32
CA ASP A 239 -10.80 -7.31 17.57
C ASP A 239 -10.87 -5.81 17.93
N TYR A 240 -11.17 -4.95 16.95
CA TYR A 240 -11.32 -3.51 17.10
C TYR A 240 -12.78 -3.04 17.18
N GLY A 241 -13.75 -3.95 17.27
CA GLY A 241 -15.17 -3.62 17.26
C GLY A 241 -15.67 -3.08 15.91
N ILE A 242 -14.82 -3.14 14.87
CA ILE A 242 -15.20 -2.78 13.51
C ILE A 242 -15.60 -4.06 12.78
N THR A 243 -16.89 -4.31 12.73
CA THR A 243 -17.47 -5.35 11.88
C THR A 243 -17.65 -4.83 10.46
N ASN A 244 -17.55 -5.70 9.45
CA ASN A 244 -17.90 -5.41 8.05
C ASN A 244 -17.01 -4.38 7.32
N LEU A 245 -15.82 -4.00 7.84
CA LEU A 245 -14.93 -3.09 7.11
C LEU A 245 -14.26 -3.77 5.91
N LEU A 246 -13.75 -4.98 6.13
CA LEU A 246 -13.11 -5.83 5.13
C LEU A 246 -13.58 -7.27 5.40
N GLU A 247 -14.77 -7.63 4.93
CA GLU A 247 -15.23 -9.03 4.98
C GLU A 247 -14.78 -9.79 3.73
N GLY A 248 -14.70 -11.10 3.86
CA GLY A 248 -14.32 -12.01 2.79
C GLY A 248 -15.36 -11.94 1.68
N ASP A 249 -15.01 -11.26 0.60
CA ASP A 249 -15.83 -11.08 -0.58
C ASP A 249 -15.37 -12.05 -1.69
N PHE A 250 -15.94 -11.87 -2.89
CA PHE A 250 -15.54 -12.59 -4.10
C PHE A 250 -14.02 -12.57 -4.32
N PHE A 251 -13.32 -11.52 -3.86
CA PHE A 251 -11.90 -11.27 -4.10
C PHE A 251 -10.96 -11.94 -3.09
N SER A 252 -11.48 -12.64 -2.09
CA SER A 252 -10.68 -13.40 -1.11
C SER A 252 -10.10 -14.73 -1.65
N TRP A 253 -10.46 -15.10 -2.89
CA TRP A 253 -10.20 -16.41 -3.49
C TRP A 253 -8.72 -16.83 -3.46
N TYR A 254 -7.80 -15.88 -3.65
CA TYR A 254 -6.35 -16.12 -3.76
C TYR A 254 -5.75 -16.75 -2.50
N THR A 255 -6.36 -16.53 -1.33
CA THR A 255 -5.89 -17.08 -0.04
C THR A 255 -6.23 -18.57 0.13
N SER A 256 -7.07 -19.13 -0.74
CA SER A 256 -7.47 -20.55 -0.66
C SER A 256 -6.26 -21.47 -0.89
N LYS A 257 -6.09 -22.49 -0.03
CA LYS A 257 -4.90 -23.37 -0.02
C LYS A 257 -4.54 -23.97 -1.39
N GLY A 258 -5.53 -24.35 -2.20
CA GLY A 258 -5.30 -24.94 -3.53
C GLY A 258 -5.14 -23.93 -4.67
N GLN A 259 -5.26 -22.64 -4.38
CA GLN A 259 -5.19 -21.55 -5.36
C GLN A 259 -3.98 -20.63 -5.11
N TRP A 260 -3.50 -20.58 -3.88
CA TRP A 260 -2.29 -19.85 -3.48
C TRP A 260 -1.05 -20.39 -4.19
N THR A 261 -0.16 -19.49 -4.61
CA THR A 261 1.13 -19.81 -5.25
C THR A 261 2.24 -18.93 -4.72
N ASP A 262 3.49 -19.38 -4.86
CA ASP A 262 4.67 -18.60 -4.48
C ASP A 262 4.82 -17.32 -5.34
N ALA A 263 4.30 -17.33 -6.56
CA ALA A 263 4.24 -16.13 -7.39
C ALA A 263 3.35 -15.04 -6.76
N ILE A 264 2.17 -15.43 -6.26
CA ILE A 264 1.26 -14.55 -5.51
C ILE A 264 1.94 -14.05 -4.24
N ALA A 265 2.54 -14.95 -3.45
CA ALA A 265 3.27 -14.61 -2.23
C ALA A 265 4.37 -13.58 -2.48
N LYS A 266 5.20 -13.78 -3.52
CA LYS A 266 6.28 -12.87 -3.89
C LYS A 266 5.75 -11.48 -4.23
N LYS A 267 4.69 -11.38 -5.03
CA LYS A 267 4.10 -10.09 -5.41
C LYS A 267 3.47 -9.36 -4.22
N LEU A 268 2.83 -10.08 -3.33
CA LEU A 268 2.28 -9.50 -2.10
C LEU A 268 3.39 -9.03 -1.16
N SER A 269 4.51 -9.77 -1.08
CA SER A 269 5.71 -9.27 -0.39
C SER A 269 6.23 -7.95 -0.97
N ASP A 270 6.18 -7.78 -2.30
CA ASP A 270 6.56 -6.52 -2.95
C ASP A 270 5.60 -5.37 -2.56
N VAL A 271 4.29 -5.65 -2.47
CA VAL A 271 3.27 -4.70 -1.97
C VAL A 271 3.56 -4.27 -0.53
N PHE A 272 3.81 -5.22 0.38
CA PHE A 272 4.18 -4.92 1.76
C PHE A 272 5.47 -4.11 1.85
N ARG A 273 6.49 -4.46 1.06
CA ARG A 273 7.77 -3.73 1.01
C ARG A 273 7.56 -2.29 0.56
N MET A 274 6.74 -2.06 -0.46
CA MET A 274 6.41 -0.72 -0.93
C MET A 274 5.71 0.11 0.14
N LEU A 275 4.77 -0.49 0.89
CA LEU A 275 4.12 0.21 2.00
C LEU A 275 5.12 0.59 3.10
N ASN A 276 6.09 -0.26 3.44
CA ASN A 276 7.10 0.10 4.44
C ASN A 276 7.92 1.35 4.08
N MET A 277 7.94 1.79 2.82
CA MET A 277 8.60 3.03 2.41
C MET A 277 7.82 4.31 2.72
N TYR A 278 6.61 4.23 3.27
CA TYR A 278 5.85 5.42 3.63
C TYR A 278 5.96 5.78 5.12
N SER A 279 5.88 7.06 5.41
CA SER A 279 5.88 7.63 6.76
C SER A 279 4.46 7.70 7.33
N ASP A 280 4.32 7.23 8.57
CA ASP A 280 3.05 7.23 9.32
C ASP A 280 2.62 8.64 9.75
N LYS A 281 3.54 9.62 9.74
CA LYS A 281 3.26 11.01 10.18
C LYS A 281 2.22 11.72 9.32
N ALA A 282 2.13 11.38 8.03
CA ALA A 282 1.18 12.02 7.11
C ALA A 282 -0.27 11.70 7.50
N VAL A 283 -0.52 10.47 7.93
CA VAL A 283 -1.84 9.99 8.39
C VAL A 283 -2.24 10.66 9.70
N LEU A 284 -1.30 10.78 10.65
CA LEU A 284 -1.58 11.31 11.98
C LEU A 284 -1.80 12.84 12.01
N ASN A 285 -1.31 13.58 11.01
CA ASN A 285 -1.34 15.05 11.00
C ASN A 285 -2.40 15.66 10.06
N THR A 286 -3.13 14.86 9.28
CA THR A 286 -4.10 15.38 8.29
C THR A 286 -5.54 15.16 8.76
N GLY A 287 -6.11 16.13 9.49
CA GLY A 287 -7.53 16.13 9.86
C GLY A 287 -8.52 16.36 8.71
N SER A 288 -8.03 16.56 7.48
CA SER A 288 -8.85 16.97 6.33
C SER A 288 -8.38 16.47 4.96
N GLY A 289 -7.27 15.71 4.88
CA GLY A 289 -6.64 15.30 3.61
C GLY A 289 -6.76 13.82 3.25
N SER A 290 -7.48 13.03 4.06
CA SER A 290 -7.48 11.56 3.96
C SER A 290 -8.63 10.96 3.16
N SER A 291 -9.55 11.77 2.61
CA SER A 291 -10.78 11.26 2.00
C SER A 291 -10.59 10.66 0.59
N ASP A 292 -9.55 11.06 -0.14
CA ASP A 292 -9.41 10.72 -1.57
C ASP A 292 -8.40 9.60 -1.89
N PHE A 293 -7.79 8.94 -0.88
CA PHE A 293 -6.80 7.88 -1.10
C PHE A 293 -7.30 6.75 -1.99
N PHE A 294 -8.43 6.15 -1.62
CA PHE A 294 -8.98 5.00 -2.33
C PHE A 294 -9.54 5.36 -3.70
N LYS A 295 -10.04 6.59 -3.85
CA LYS A 295 -10.56 7.12 -5.11
C LYS A 295 -9.45 7.31 -6.14
N GLU A 296 -8.36 7.99 -5.76
CA GLU A 296 -7.25 8.20 -6.68
C GLU A 296 -6.56 6.88 -7.04
N LEU A 297 -6.39 5.98 -6.05
CA LEU A 297 -5.88 4.64 -6.31
C LEU A 297 -6.77 3.86 -7.28
N TYR A 298 -8.10 3.93 -7.11
CA TYR A 298 -9.04 3.29 -8.03
C TYR A 298 -8.92 3.84 -9.44
N GLN A 299 -8.87 5.17 -9.58
CA GLN A 299 -8.75 5.82 -10.88
C GLN A 299 -7.41 5.53 -11.57
N GLY A 300 -6.35 5.34 -10.78
CA GLY A 300 -5.02 4.97 -11.26
C GLY A 300 -4.90 3.50 -11.66
N MET A 301 -5.55 2.58 -10.93
CA MET A 301 -5.49 1.15 -11.24
C MET A 301 -6.49 0.71 -12.30
N ILE A 302 -7.71 1.27 -12.29
CA ILE A 302 -8.79 0.84 -13.18
C ILE A 302 -8.86 1.76 -14.40
N PRO A 303 -8.55 1.26 -15.61
CA PRO A 303 -8.54 2.07 -16.83
C PRO A 303 -9.87 2.79 -17.06
N SER A 304 -9.80 3.98 -17.65
CA SER A 304 -11.00 4.80 -17.93
C SER A 304 -12.04 4.03 -18.75
N ALA A 305 -11.61 3.25 -19.75
CA ALA A 305 -12.50 2.42 -20.57
C ALA A 305 -13.24 1.35 -19.75
N VAL A 306 -12.55 0.74 -18.78
CA VAL A 306 -13.16 -0.21 -17.84
C VAL A 306 -14.21 0.53 -17.01
N ARG A 307 -13.84 1.60 -16.30
CA ARG A 307 -14.79 2.39 -15.46
C ARG A 307 -16.01 2.88 -16.24
N HIS A 308 -15.79 3.38 -17.46
CA HIS A 308 -16.85 3.82 -18.37
C HIS A 308 -17.82 2.68 -18.70
N SER A 309 -17.30 1.49 -18.99
CA SER A 309 -18.14 0.31 -19.26
C SER A 309 -18.96 -0.13 -18.05
N LEU A 310 -18.43 0.08 -16.83
CA LEU A 310 -19.13 -0.20 -15.56
C LEU A 310 -20.21 0.85 -15.22
N GLY A 311 -20.30 1.94 -15.99
CA GLY A 311 -21.14 3.09 -15.64
C GLY A 311 -20.66 3.83 -14.38
N GLU A 312 -19.42 3.59 -13.95
CA GLU A 312 -18.88 4.12 -12.72
C GLU A 312 -18.30 5.51 -12.91
N TYR A 313 -19.04 6.51 -12.42
CA TYR A 313 -18.59 7.89 -12.31
C TYR A 313 -18.64 8.33 -10.86
N TYR A 314 -17.53 8.90 -10.40
CA TYR A 314 -17.51 9.50 -9.06
C TYR A 314 -18.48 10.68 -9.01
N THR A 315 -19.40 10.61 -8.06
CA THR A 315 -20.33 11.70 -7.75
C THR A 315 -19.53 12.94 -7.34
N LYS A 316 -19.82 14.08 -7.98
CA LYS A 316 -19.20 15.35 -7.61
C LYS A 316 -19.54 15.68 -6.15
N GLN A 317 -18.57 16.19 -5.40
CA GLN A 317 -18.72 16.45 -3.96
C GLN A 317 -19.93 17.34 -3.64
N TRP A 318 -20.17 18.39 -4.44
CA TRP A 318 -21.34 19.27 -4.24
C TRP A 318 -22.67 18.52 -4.36
N LEU A 319 -22.77 17.54 -5.26
CA LEU A 319 -24.00 16.78 -5.47
C LEU A 319 -24.21 15.80 -4.31
N ALA A 320 -23.15 15.12 -3.87
CA ALA A 320 -23.21 14.27 -2.69
C ALA A 320 -23.62 15.08 -1.44
N SER A 321 -22.98 16.24 -1.22
CA SER A 321 -23.34 17.14 -0.13
C SER A 321 -24.78 17.65 -0.21
N GLN A 322 -25.26 17.98 -1.40
CA GLN A 322 -26.64 18.44 -1.61
C GLN A 322 -27.65 17.33 -1.28
N VAL A 323 -27.42 16.10 -1.77
CA VAL A 323 -28.29 14.95 -1.47
C VAL A 323 -28.35 14.67 0.03
N VAL A 324 -27.22 14.70 0.73
CA VAL A 324 -27.19 14.53 2.19
C VAL A 324 -27.96 15.66 2.88
N LYS A 325 -27.76 16.91 2.46
CA LYS A 325 -28.45 18.07 3.02
C LYS A 325 -29.97 17.96 2.84
N ASP A 326 -30.42 17.66 1.62
CA ASP A 326 -31.84 17.50 1.29
C ASP A 326 -32.47 16.35 2.09
N ALA A 327 -31.74 15.24 2.27
CA ALA A 327 -32.20 14.12 3.08
C ALA A 327 -32.32 14.50 4.57
N LEU A 328 -31.35 15.24 5.12
CA LEU A 328 -31.42 15.71 6.51
C LEU A 328 -32.58 16.69 6.74
N GLU A 329 -32.86 17.56 5.76
CA GLU A 329 -34.02 18.46 5.79
C GLU A 329 -35.34 17.68 5.80
N GLN A 330 -35.43 16.57 5.05
CA GLN A 330 -36.63 15.71 5.04
C GLN A 330 -36.84 14.92 6.33
N VAL A 331 -35.75 14.50 6.98
CA VAL A 331 -35.81 13.63 8.16
C VAL A 331 -36.09 14.40 9.46
N ASN A 332 -35.91 15.74 9.47
CA ASN A 332 -36.23 16.65 10.59
C ASN A 332 -35.63 16.22 11.95
N ILE A 333 -34.44 15.61 11.94
CA ILE A 333 -33.68 15.22 13.13
C ILE A 333 -32.54 16.22 13.31
N SER A 334 -32.52 16.92 14.44
CA SER A 334 -31.54 17.96 14.76
C SER A 334 -30.13 17.44 15.07
N ASN A 335 -30.00 16.16 15.44
CA ASN A 335 -28.72 15.52 15.83
C ASN A 335 -28.54 14.15 15.16
N TRP A 336 -28.70 14.07 13.84
CA TRP A 336 -28.43 12.83 13.12
C TRP A 336 -26.92 12.53 13.12
N ARG A 337 -26.54 11.30 13.50
CA ARG A 337 -25.19 10.74 13.34
C ARG A 337 -25.29 9.44 12.56
N GLY A 338 -24.45 9.28 11.53
CA GLY A 338 -24.46 8.10 10.66
C GLY A 338 -23.77 6.87 11.25
N LEU A 339 -23.09 7.01 12.38
CA LEU A 339 -22.48 5.94 13.16
C LEU A 339 -22.79 6.22 14.63
N GLU A 340 -23.38 5.22 15.31
CA GLU A 340 -23.57 5.25 16.77
C GLU A 340 -22.24 5.12 17.53
#